data_AF-A0A1H2PPJ8-F1
#
_entry.id   AF-A0A1H2PPJ8-F1
#
_cell.length_a   1.000
_cell.length_b   1.000
_cell.length_c   1.000
_cell.angle_alpha   90.00
_cell.angle_beta   90.00
_cell.angle_gamma   90.00
#
_symmetry.space_group_name_H-M   'P 1'
#
loop_
_entity.id
_entity.type
_entity.pdbx_description
1 polymer ?
#
loop_
_entity_poly.entity_id
_entity_poly.type
_entity_poly.pdbx_seq_one_letter_code
_entity_poly.pdbx_strand_id
1 'polypeptide(L)'
;MSAYLQPSAESKGGCFCTSHVGRPFVGVLPVHLTKRPAKVPRQQETAFTVTYLYHDINQHDALYNLARAYPGGVEALALRMGRSAHVLYNKLRPGIASHHVTFEEATEIAELCAEAGVEGAARHIDAMEARIGRVAVALPSIDGLSDKELTSCLYEVLAHLAAAARSIEASIADDQVIDDAEMSAIEKDFSRLRAGTQEWQARVRARHAADKKARVRAEQ
;
A
#
# COMPACT_ATOMS: atom_id res chain seq x y z
N MET A 1 10.96 -32.30 34.90
CA MET A 1 10.74 -33.06 33.66
C MET A 1 10.92 -32.07 32.52
N SER A 2 12.14 -31.91 31.98
CA SER A 2 12.81 -32.81 31.01
C SER A 2 12.04 -32.84 29.68
N ALA A 3 12.58 -32.57 28.49
CA ALA A 3 13.91 -32.15 28.04
C ALA A 3 13.81 -31.65 26.59
N TYR A 4 14.80 -30.85 26.21
CA TYR A 4 15.30 -30.64 24.85
C TYR A 4 15.48 -31.95 24.06
N LEU A 5 15.24 -31.93 22.74
CA LEU A 5 15.85 -32.89 21.80
C LEU A 5 16.34 -32.17 20.54
N GLN A 6 17.67 -32.11 20.43
CA GLN A 6 18.45 -31.89 19.21
C GLN A 6 18.50 -33.16 18.33
N PRO A 7 18.95 -33.06 17.06
CA PRO A 7 18.99 -34.17 16.11
C PRO A 7 20.21 -35.08 16.28
N SER A 8 20.04 -36.39 16.06
CA SER A 8 21.11 -37.39 16.07
C SER A 8 21.79 -37.51 14.71
N ALA A 9 23.11 -37.31 14.69
CA ALA A 9 24.01 -37.91 13.73
C ALA A 9 24.29 -39.38 14.10
N GLU A 10 24.61 -40.21 13.11
CA GLU A 10 25.51 -41.38 13.12
C GLU A 10 25.18 -42.28 11.89
N SER A 11 26.07 -43.04 11.24
CA SER A 11 27.53 -43.09 11.15
C SER A 11 27.96 -44.20 10.16
N LYS A 12 29.21 -44.07 9.65
CA LYS A 12 30.23 -45.12 9.40
C LYS A 12 30.27 -45.97 8.12
N GLY A 13 31.52 -46.03 7.61
CA GLY A 13 32.17 -47.16 6.92
C GLY A 13 32.54 -46.84 5.47
N GLY A 14 33.77 -46.95 4.95
CA GLY A 14 35.09 -47.44 5.36
C GLY A 14 35.94 -47.47 4.07
N CYS A 15 37.11 -46.81 4.04
CA CYS A 15 38.47 -47.37 4.01
C CYS A 15 39.01 -47.92 2.65
N PHE A 16 40.07 -47.24 2.18
CA PHE A 16 41.30 -47.70 1.48
C PHE A 16 41.28 -48.45 0.12
N CYS A 17 42.02 -47.90 -0.85
CA CYS A 17 43.25 -48.51 -1.41
C CYS A 17 44.00 -47.55 -2.37
N THR A 18 45.31 -47.75 -2.48
CA THR A 18 46.35 -46.77 -2.85
C THR A 18 46.90 -46.90 -4.28
N SER A 19 47.47 -45.78 -4.76
CA SER A 19 48.68 -45.61 -5.60
C SER A 19 48.74 -46.16 -7.04
N HIS A 20 48.93 -45.26 -8.03
CA HIS A 20 50.07 -45.30 -8.97
C HIS A 20 50.26 -43.97 -9.74
N VAL A 21 51.49 -43.79 -10.22
CA VAL A 21 52.22 -42.57 -10.59
C VAL A 21 51.94 -42.09 -12.03
N GLY A 22 51.97 -40.77 -12.27
CA GLY A 22 52.15 -40.21 -13.63
C GLY A 22 51.76 -38.72 -13.79
N ARG A 23 52.74 -37.81 -13.80
CA ARG A 23 52.64 -36.46 -14.41
C ARG A 23 53.11 -36.57 -15.89
N PRO A 24 53.04 -35.51 -16.72
CA PRO A 24 52.00 -34.50 -16.95
C PRO A 24 51.60 -34.47 -18.44
N PHE A 25 50.42 -33.96 -18.82
CA PHE A 25 50.19 -33.56 -20.21
C PHE A 25 49.44 -32.23 -20.29
N VAL A 26 50.14 -31.25 -20.83
CA VAL A 26 49.64 -29.93 -21.22
C VAL A 26 48.74 -30.14 -22.43
N GLY A 27 47.44 -29.94 -22.23
CA GLY A 27 46.42 -30.02 -23.28
C GLY A 27 45.54 -28.79 -23.23
N VAL A 28 45.91 -27.78 -24.02
CA VAL A 28 45.07 -26.62 -24.32
C VAL A 28 43.84 -27.13 -25.06
N LEU A 29 42.65 -27.07 -24.43
CA LEU A 29 41.38 -27.32 -25.09
C LEU A 29 40.71 -25.98 -25.48
N PRO A 30 40.18 -25.87 -26.70
CA PRO A 30 39.70 -24.61 -27.26
C PRO A 30 38.36 -24.18 -26.65
N VAL A 31 38.24 -22.87 -26.39
CA VAL A 31 36.99 -22.18 -26.06
C VAL A 31 36.02 -22.34 -27.23
N HIS A 32 35.09 -23.29 -27.12
CA HIS A 32 33.90 -23.30 -27.96
C HIS A 32 32.93 -22.24 -27.43
N LEU A 33 32.79 -21.15 -28.19
CA LEU A 33 31.70 -20.19 -28.05
C LEU A 33 30.37 -20.93 -28.15
N THR A 34 29.74 -21.20 -27.02
CA THR A 34 28.33 -21.57 -26.98
C THR A 34 27.51 -20.29 -27.17
N LYS A 35 26.62 -20.37 -28.17
CA LYS A 35 25.78 -19.29 -28.69
C LYS A 35 24.97 -18.61 -27.57
N ARG A 36 24.84 -17.28 -27.63
CA ARG A 36 23.89 -16.49 -26.83
C ARG A 36 22.49 -17.14 -26.91
N PRO A 37 21.75 -17.29 -25.80
CA PRO A 37 20.37 -17.74 -25.89
C PRO A 37 19.54 -16.69 -26.64
N ALA A 38 18.66 -17.20 -27.50
CA ALA A 38 17.82 -16.44 -28.42
C ALA A 38 16.86 -15.49 -27.70
N LYS A 39 16.58 -14.35 -28.34
CA LYS A 39 15.64 -13.31 -27.94
C LYS A 39 14.23 -13.91 -27.81
N VAL A 40 13.68 -13.93 -26.58
CA VAL A 40 12.31 -14.38 -26.33
C VAL A 40 11.33 -13.44 -27.05
N PRO A 41 10.37 -13.96 -27.84
CA PRO A 41 9.42 -13.12 -28.56
C PRO A 41 8.43 -12.49 -27.58
N ARG A 42 8.19 -11.20 -27.79
CA ARG A 42 7.21 -10.39 -27.05
C ARG A 42 5.81 -10.89 -27.43
N GLN A 43 5.15 -11.61 -26.53
CA GLN A 43 3.75 -11.97 -26.72
C GLN A 43 2.91 -10.70 -26.55
N GLN A 44 2.24 -10.32 -27.64
CA GLN A 44 1.08 -9.44 -27.62
C GLN A 44 -0.08 -10.31 -27.10
N GLU A 45 -0.42 -10.17 -25.83
CA GLU A 45 -1.68 -10.67 -25.30
C GLU A 45 -2.67 -9.52 -25.21
N THR A 46 -3.88 -9.87 -25.60
CA THR A 46 -5.02 -9.07 -25.98
C THR A 46 -5.63 -8.31 -24.81
N ALA A 47 -6.22 -7.16 -25.14
CA ALA A 47 -6.97 -6.29 -24.24
C ALA A 47 -7.92 -7.09 -23.33
N PHE A 48 -7.57 -7.16 -22.06
CA PHE A 48 -8.46 -7.55 -20.97
C PHE A 48 -8.61 -6.30 -20.11
N THR A 49 -9.84 -5.77 -20.06
CA THR A 49 -10.18 -4.59 -19.26
C THR A 49 -9.96 -4.94 -17.80
N VAL A 50 -8.86 -4.44 -17.24
CA VAL A 50 -8.49 -4.62 -15.85
C VAL A 50 -9.32 -3.67 -14.99
N THR A 51 -9.89 -4.21 -13.91
CA THR A 51 -10.53 -3.50 -12.79
C THR A 51 -9.51 -2.67 -12.01
N TYR A 52 -8.95 -1.66 -12.66
CA TYR A 52 -8.07 -0.70 -12.02
C TYR A 52 -8.90 0.20 -11.13
N LEU A 53 -8.61 0.24 -9.83
CA LEU A 53 -8.60 1.53 -9.12
C LEU A 53 -7.81 1.54 -7.80
N TYR A 54 -7.57 0.41 -7.12
CA TYR A 54 -6.84 0.46 -5.83
C TYR A 54 -5.74 -0.59 -5.57
N HIS A 55 -5.70 -1.74 -6.26
CA HIS A 55 -4.68 -2.78 -5.98
C HIS A 55 -3.44 -2.76 -6.90
N ASP A 56 -3.52 -2.18 -8.10
CA ASP A 56 -2.46 -2.29 -9.12
C ASP A 56 -1.58 -1.04 -9.30
N ILE A 57 -1.87 0.05 -8.58
CA ILE A 57 -1.02 1.24 -8.64
C ILE A 57 0.16 1.02 -7.70
N ASN A 58 1.38 1.00 -8.23
CA ASN A 58 2.58 1.08 -7.40
C ASN A 58 2.54 2.40 -6.61
N GLN A 59 2.80 2.36 -5.31
CA GLN A 59 2.80 3.56 -4.46
C GLN A 59 3.72 4.66 -5.01
N HIS A 60 4.79 4.29 -5.71
CA HIS A 60 5.70 5.23 -6.37
C HIS A 60 5.07 5.92 -7.59
N ASP A 61 4.29 5.19 -8.40
CA ASP A 61 3.55 5.75 -9.53
C ASP A 61 2.44 6.68 -9.05
N ALA A 62 1.73 6.30 -7.97
CA ALA A 62 0.76 7.17 -7.32
C ALA A 62 1.40 8.47 -6.84
N LEU A 63 2.57 8.39 -6.20
CA LEU A 63 3.32 9.56 -5.72
C LEU A 63 3.81 10.44 -6.88
N TYR A 64 4.27 9.84 -7.97
CA TYR A 64 4.68 10.58 -9.17
C TYR A 64 3.51 11.33 -9.81
N ASN A 65 2.36 10.67 -9.94
CA ASN A 65 1.15 11.31 -10.47
C ASN A 65 0.68 12.44 -9.57
N LEU A 66 0.75 12.26 -8.25
CA LEU A 66 0.44 13.29 -7.28
C LEU A 66 1.36 14.52 -7.43
N ALA A 67 2.68 14.30 -7.51
CA ALA A 67 3.65 15.37 -7.70
C ALA A 67 3.43 16.16 -9.01
N ARG A 68 2.96 15.49 -10.07
CA ARG A 68 2.61 16.14 -11.35
C ARG A 68 1.32 16.95 -11.29
N ALA A 69 0.40 16.57 -10.42
CA ALA A 69 -0.87 17.27 -10.23
C ALA A 69 -0.73 18.55 -9.37
N TYR A 70 0.43 18.74 -8.73
CA TYR A 70 0.73 19.96 -7.97
C TYR A 70 0.63 21.21 -8.86
N PRO A 71 0.08 22.34 -8.37
CA PRO A 71 0.03 23.59 -9.12
C PRO A 71 1.44 24.06 -9.53
N GLY A 72 1.68 24.16 -10.83
CA GLY A 72 3.01 24.46 -11.37
C GLY A 72 3.94 23.24 -11.51
N GLY A 73 3.41 22.03 -11.31
CA GLY A 73 4.09 20.76 -11.56
C GLY A 73 5.21 20.43 -10.57
N VAL A 74 6.06 19.50 -10.98
CA VAL A 74 7.16 18.96 -10.17
C VAL A 74 8.20 20.05 -9.89
N GLU A 75 8.37 21.01 -10.80
CA GLU A 75 9.29 22.14 -10.66
C GLU A 75 8.90 23.06 -9.50
N ALA A 76 7.62 23.43 -9.42
CA ALA A 76 7.10 24.26 -8.34
C ALA A 76 7.13 23.53 -6.99
N LEU A 77 6.80 22.23 -7.00
CA LEU A 77 6.90 21.38 -5.82
C LEU A 77 8.34 21.25 -5.32
N ALA A 78 9.31 21.03 -6.23
CA ALA A 78 10.72 20.94 -5.87
C ALA A 78 11.23 22.23 -5.21
N LEU A 79 10.81 23.39 -5.72
CA LEU A 79 11.14 24.68 -5.13
C LEU A 79 10.61 24.80 -3.70
N ARG A 80 9.37 24.35 -3.45
CA ARG A 80 8.76 24.34 -2.11
C ARG A 80 9.50 23.42 -1.14
N MET A 81 9.98 22.27 -1.61
CA MET A 81 10.79 21.33 -0.82
C MET A 81 12.26 21.77 -0.66
N GLY A 82 12.67 22.93 -1.20
CA GLY A 82 14.06 23.39 -1.18
C GLY A 82 15.03 22.52 -2.00
N ARG A 83 14.55 21.90 -3.07
CA ARG A 83 15.30 20.96 -3.92
C ARG A 83 15.36 21.41 -5.37
N SER A 84 16.35 20.89 -6.11
CA SER A 84 16.36 21.08 -7.56
C SER A 84 15.31 20.17 -8.22
N ALA A 85 14.63 20.69 -9.24
CA ALA A 85 13.65 19.93 -10.01
C ALA A 85 14.25 18.64 -10.59
N HIS A 86 15.51 18.70 -11.06
CA HIS A 86 16.21 17.53 -11.60
C HIS A 86 16.36 16.40 -10.57
N VAL A 87 16.70 16.73 -9.31
CA VAL A 87 16.79 15.74 -8.23
C VAL A 87 15.43 15.14 -7.92
N LEU A 88 14.37 15.95 -7.86
CA LEU A 88 13.02 15.45 -7.59
C LEU A 88 12.51 14.54 -8.72
N TYR A 89 12.75 14.90 -9.98
CA TYR A 89 12.46 14.03 -11.12
C TYR A 89 13.22 12.70 -11.04
N ASN A 90 14.51 12.73 -10.72
CA ASN A 90 15.29 11.50 -10.62
C ASN A 90 14.81 10.58 -9.51
N LYS A 91 14.27 11.15 -8.42
CA LYS A 91 13.69 10.41 -7.30
C LYS A 91 12.32 9.81 -7.64
N LEU A 92 11.48 10.55 -8.36
CA LEU A 92 10.10 10.14 -8.66
C LEU A 92 9.96 9.29 -9.93
N ARG A 93 10.97 9.23 -10.79
CA ARG A 93 10.87 8.49 -12.06
C ARG A 93 10.94 6.97 -11.83
N PRO A 94 9.91 6.19 -12.22
CA PRO A 94 9.97 4.73 -12.17
C PRO A 94 11.02 4.25 -13.20
N GLY A 95 12.16 3.78 -12.73
CA GLY A 95 13.26 3.29 -13.57
C GLY A 95 14.66 3.79 -13.18
N ILE A 96 14.79 4.71 -12.24
CA ILE A 96 16.10 5.12 -11.68
C ILE A 96 16.31 4.39 -10.34
N ALA A 97 17.25 3.43 -10.33
CA ALA A 97 17.49 2.57 -9.17
C ALA A 97 18.41 3.18 -8.10
N SER A 98 18.94 4.38 -8.31
CA SER A 98 19.93 4.99 -7.42
C SER A 98 19.39 6.10 -6.52
N HIS A 99 18.27 6.72 -6.90
CA HIS A 99 17.70 7.86 -6.19
C HIS A 99 16.32 7.47 -5.69
N HIS A 100 16.23 7.01 -4.45
CA HIS A 100 14.95 6.66 -3.84
C HIS A 100 14.34 7.86 -3.14
N VAL A 101 13.01 7.93 -3.17
CA VAL A 101 12.22 8.82 -2.32
C VAL A 101 12.25 8.25 -0.91
N THR A 102 12.58 9.07 0.09
CA THR A 102 12.47 8.66 1.50
C THR A 102 11.03 8.74 1.97
N PHE A 103 10.73 8.14 3.13
CA PHE A 103 9.38 8.22 3.69
C PHE A 103 8.97 9.67 3.98
N GLU A 104 9.89 10.46 4.54
CA GLU A 104 9.72 11.87 4.86
C GLU A 104 9.46 12.70 3.61
N GLU A 105 10.20 12.45 2.52
CA GLU A 105 9.99 13.14 1.24
C GLU A 105 8.62 12.80 0.65
N ALA A 106 8.16 11.55 0.76
CA ALA A 106 6.85 11.16 0.28
C ALA A 106 5.72 11.83 1.08
N THR A 107 5.85 11.88 2.41
CA THR A 107 4.91 12.60 3.29
C THR A 107 4.90 14.09 2.99
N GLU A 108 6.06 14.73 2.87
CA GLU A 108 6.19 16.17 2.54
C GLU A 108 5.50 16.51 1.20
N ILE A 109 5.70 15.68 0.17
CA ILE A 109 5.02 15.85 -1.13
C ILE A 109 3.50 15.81 -0.95
N ALA A 110 3.00 14.85 -0.16
CA ALA A 110 1.58 14.68 0.06
C ALA A 110 0.97 15.84 0.86
N GLU A 111 1.66 16.32 1.89
CA GLU A 111 1.26 17.49 2.69
C GLU A 111 1.18 18.74 1.80
N LEU A 112 2.21 19.02 1.01
CA LEU A 112 2.22 20.16 0.09
C LEU A 112 1.09 20.07 -0.94
N CYS A 113 0.83 18.88 -1.49
CA CYS A 113 -0.28 18.67 -2.41
C CYS A 113 -1.64 18.85 -1.74
N ALA A 114 -1.81 18.38 -0.50
CA ALA A 114 -3.03 18.57 0.28
C ALA A 114 -3.27 20.06 0.59
N GLU A 115 -2.23 20.80 1.01
CA GLU A 115 -2.27 22.25 1.22
C GLU A 115 -2.67 23.00 -0.06
N ALA A 116 -2.20 22.54 -1.21
CA ALA A 116 -2.53 23.10 -2.51
C ALA A 116 -3.91 22.66 -3.05
N GLY A 117 -4.68 21.87 -2.30
CA GLY A 117 -6.01 21.41 -2.68
C GLY A 117 -6.00 20.36 -3.79
N VAL A 118 -4.90 19.65 -4.00
CA VAL A 118 -4.81 18.56 -4.98
C VAL A 118 -5.66 17.38 -4.50
N GLU A 119 -6.60 16.95 -5.34
CA GLU A 119 -7.46 15.81 -5.04
C GLU A 119 -6.65 14.52 -4.91
N GLY A 120 -6.93 13.72 -3.89
CA GLY A 120 -6.29 12.42 -3.72
C GLY A 120 -4.84 12.48 -3.25
N ALA A 121 -4.47 13.49 -2.44
CA ALA A 121 -3.14 13.58 -1.83
C ALA A 121 -2.70 12.32 -1.07
N ALA A 122 -3.65 11.56 -0.52
CA ALA A 122 -3.38 10.30 0.19
C ALA A 122 -3.26 9.06 -0.71
N ARG A 123 -3.46 9.16 -2.04
CA ARG A 123 -3.51 7.99 -2.95
C ARG A 123 -2.25 7.12 -2.91
N HIS A 124 -1.09 7.71 -2.65
CA HIS A 124 0.16 6.97 -2.50
C HIS A 124 0.18 6.07 -1.25
N ILE A 125 -0.50 6.48 -0.17
CA ILE A 125 -0.67 5.68 1.05
C ILE A 125 -1.70 4.58 0.79
N ASP A 126 -2.82 4.90 0.12
CA ASP A 126 -3.84 3.90 -0.23
C ASP A 126 -3.21 2.75 -1.05
N ALA A 127 -2.39 3.09 -2.04
CA ALA A 127 -1.63 2.13 -2.83
C ALA A 127 -0.63 1.31 -1.98
N MET A 128 0.05 1.94 -1.02
CA MET A 128 0.97 1.24 -0.13
C MET A 128 0.24 0.25 0.80
N GLU A 129 -0.85 0.67 1.42
CA GLU A 129 -1.65 -0.15 2.34
C GLU A 129 -2.35 -1.30 1.60
N ALA A 130 -2.89 -1.04 0.40
CA ALA A 130 -3.53 -2.08 -0.42
C ALA A 130 -2.59 -3.26 -0.68
N ARG A 131 -1.31 -3.00 -0.98
CA ARG A 131 -0.30 -4.03 -1.25
C ARG A 131 -0.02 -4.96 -0.07
N ILE A 132 -0.30 -4.51 1.16
CA ILE A 132 -0.10 -5.30 2.38
C ILE A 132 -1.44 -5.78 2.97
N GLY A 133 -2.53 -5.70 2.19
CA GLY A 133 -3.86 -6.14 2.63
C GLY A 133 -4.45 -5.27 3.72
N ARG A 134 -4.11 -3.98 3.72
CA ARG A 134 -4.61 -2.98 4.66
C ARG A 134 -5.34 -1.88 3.93
N VAL A 135 -6.06 -1.07 4.69
CA VAL A 135 -6.73 0.11 4.16
C VAL A 135 -6.50 1.30 5.09
N ALA A 136 -6.02 2.40 4.51
CA ALA A 136 -5.97 3.67 5.20
C ALA A 136 -7.40 4.20 5.38
N VAL A 137 -7.67 4.81 6.53
CA VAL A 137 -8.93 5.50 6.77
C VAL A 137 -8.59 6.91 7.20
N ALA A 138 -9.10 7.90 6.47
CA ALA A 138 -8.93 9.30 6.80
C ALA A 138 -9.55 9.58 8.19
N LEU A 139 -8.78 10.25 9.05
CA LEU A 139 -9.31 10.74 10.31
C LEU A 139 -10.21 11.93 10.02
N PRO A 140 -11.43 11.95 10.57
CA PRO A 140 -12.33 13.05 10.31
C PRO A 140 -12.04 14.24 11.24
N SER A 141 -12.40 15.44 10.78
CA SER A 141 -12.36 16.65 11.59
C SER A 141 -13.65 16.78 12.40
N ILE A 142 -13.53 16.88 13.72
CA ILE A 142 -14.69 17.01 14.61
C ILE A 142 -14.91 18.47 14.97
N ASP A 143 -15.96 19.08 14.40
CA ASP A 143 -16.43 20.40 14.78
C ASP A 143 -17.55 20.28 15.82
N GLY A 144 -17.28 20.72 17.05
CA GLY A 144 -18.27 20.71 18.14
C GLY A 144 -18.54 19.32 18.73
N LEU A 145 -19.04 19.30 19.97
CA LEU A 145 -19.43 18.07 20.67
C LEU A 145 -20.84 18.21 21.20
N SER A 146 -21.75 17.43 20.64
CA SER A 146 -23.16 17.35 21.06
C SER A 146 -23.64 15.90 21.10
N ASP A 147 -24.42 15.57 22.13
CA ASP A 147 -24.97 14.22 22.34
C ASP A 147 -25.97 13.85 21.24
N LYS A 148 -26.68 14.86 20.72
CA LYS A 148 -27.58 14.71 19.58
C LYS A 148 -26.78 14.35 18.33
N GLU A 149 -25.65 15.00 18.08
CA GLU A 149 -24.81 14.71 16.91
C GLU A 149 -24.14 13.34 17.03
N LEU A 150 -23.76 12.91 18.24
CA LEU A 150 -23.24 11.56 18.45
C LEU A 150 -24.29 10.50 18.08
N THR A 151 -25.54 10.71 18.50
CA THR A 151 -26.65 9.80 18.19
C THR A 151 -27.00 9.81 16.69
N SER A 152 -27.02 10.99 16.07
CA SER A 152 -27.20 11.11 14.62
C SER A 152 -26.11 10.38 13.84
N CYS A 153 -24.85 10.54 14.25
CA CYS A 153 -23.71 9.86 13.62
C CYS A 153 -23.84 8.33 13.71
N LEU A 154 -24.32 7.79 14.83
CA LEU A 154 -24.62 6.35 14.95
C LEU A 154 -25.66 5.89 13.92
N TYR A 155 -26.75 6.64 13.75
CA TYR A 155 -27.78 6.28 12.76
C TYR A 155 -27.26 6.33 11.32
N GLU A 156 -26.37 7.28 11.00
CA GLU A 156 -25.70 7.34 9.70
C GLU A 156 -24.81 6.12 9.46
N VAL A 157 -24.03 5.70 10.47
CA VAL A 157 -23.22 4.47 10.39
C VAL A 157 -24.09 3.24 10.12
N LEU A 158 -25.22 3.11 10.81
CA LEU A 158 -26.17 2.02 10.59
C LEU A 158 -26.76 2.06 9.17
N ALA A 159 -27.08 3.25 8.66
CA ALA A 159 -27.56 3.42 7.29
C ALA A 159 -26.51 3.00 6.25
N HIS A 160 -25.23 3.34 6.46
CA HIS A 160 -24.13 2.92 5.60
C HIS A 160 -23.92 1.40 5.59
N LEU A 161 -24.02 0.76 6.76
CA LEU A 161 -23.97 -0.70 6.84
C LEU A 161 -25.11 -1.35 6.04
N ALA A 162 -26.33 -0.84 6.20
CA ALA A 162 -27.49 -1.33 5.46
C ALA A 162 -27.40 -1.07 3.96
N ALA A 163 -26.71 -0.01 3.52
CA ALA A 163 -26.45 0.26 2.11
C ALA A 163 -25.48 -0.78 1.51
N ALA A 164 -24.35 -1.02 2.19
CA ALA A 164 -23.38 -2.03 1.76
C ALA A 164 -24.02 -3.43 1.65
N ALA A 165 -24.83 -3.83 2.65
CA ALA A 165 -25.54 -5.11 2.63
C ALA A 165 -26.50 -5.22 1.43
N ARG A 166 -27.25 -4.15 1.12
CA ARG A 166 -28.15 -4.10 -0.05
C ARG A 166 -27.41 -4.15 -1.38
N SER A 167 -26.25 -3.50 -1.48
CA SER A 167 -25.44 -3.58 -2.70
C SER A 167 -24.96 -5.01 -2.96
N ILE A 168 -24.54 -5.72 -1.91
CA ILE A 168 -24.11 -7.13 -2.02
C ILE A 168 -25.29 -8.02 -2.40
N GLU A 169 -26.44 -7.85 -1.75
CA GLU A 169 -27.65 -8.61 -2.03
C GLU A 169 -28.11 -8.40 -3.48
N ALA A 170 -28.13 -7.16 -3.96
CA ALA A 170 -28.54 -6.83 -5.31
C ALA A 170 -27.64 -7.48 -6.37
N SER A 171 -26.32 -7.44 -6.19
CA SER A 171 -25.38 -8.07 -7.12
C SER A 171 -25.53 -9.59 -7.15
N ILE A 172 -25.64 -10.22 -5.98
CA ILE A 172 -25.88 -11.67 -5.92
C ILE A 172 -27.23 -12.04 -6.55
N ALA A 173 -28.28 -11.25 -6.33
CA ALA A 173 -29.62 -11.55 -6.83
C ALA A 173 -29.76 -11.43 -8.36
N ASP A 174 -28.89 -10.68 -9.04
CA ASP A 174 -28.93 -10.49 -10.49
C ASP A 174 -28.48 -11.76 -11.22
N ASP A 175 -27.20 -12.12 -11.12
CA ASP A 175 -26.62 -13.26 -11.85
C ASP A 175 -25.74 -14.20 -10.99
N GLN A 176 -25.73 -14.02 -9.66
CA GLN A 176 -24.88 -14.74 -8.70
C GLN A 176 -23.38 -14.49 -8.88
N VAL A 177 -22.98 -13.52 -9.69
CA VAL A 177 -21.62 -13.06 -9.85
C VAL A 177 -21.53 -11.65 -9.26
N ILE A 178 -20.36 -11.30 -8.73
CA ILE A 178 -20.05 -9.91 -8.40
C ILE A 178 -19.02 -9.48 -9.41
N ASP A 179 -19.44 -8.68 -10.39
CA ASP A 179 -18.55 -8.17 -11.40
C ASP A 179 -17.70 -7.00 -10.89
N ASP A 180 -16.83 -6.53 -11.77
CA ASP A 180 -15.90 -5.43 -11.53
C ASP A 180 -16.56 -4.11 -11.14
N ALA A 181 -17.65 -3.76 -11.82
CA ALA A 181 -18.38 -2.52 -11.60
C ALA A 181 -19.11 -2.58 -10.25
N GLU A 182 -19.72 -3.74 -9.97
CA GLU A 182 -20.41 -4.05 -8.73
C GLU A 182 -19.48 -4.08 -7.53
N MET A 183 -18.31 -4.72 -7.66
CA MET A 183 -17.29 -4.71 -6.62
C MET A 183 -16.86 -3.27 -6.31
N SER A 184 -16.65 -2.42 -7.33
CA SER A 184 -16.31 -1.01 -7.08
C SER A 184 -17.44 -0.24 -6.39
N ALA A 185 -18.71 -0.59 -6.63
CA ALA A 185 -19.85 0.00 -5.92
C ALA A 185 -19.89 -0.44 -4.46
N ILE A 186 -19.71 -1.73 -4.20
CA ILE A 186 -19.63 -2.33 -2.85
C ILE A 186 -18.48 -1.71 -2.06
N GLU A 187 -17.30 -1.56 -2.67
CA GLU A 187 -16.13 -0.93 -2.04
C GLU A 187 -16.38 0.53 -1.66
N LYS A 188 -17.14 1.28 -2.47
CA LYS A 188 -17.54 2.66 -2.14
C LYS A 188 -18.44 2.69 -0.90
N ASP A 189 -19.39 1.77 -0.79
CA ASP A 189 -20.25 1.69 0.40
C ASP A 189 -19.49 1.27 1.66
N PHE A 190 -18.57 0.31 1.56
CA PHE A 190 -17.67 -0.02 2.67
C PHE A 190 -16.74 1.14 3.05
N SER A 191 -16.29 1.95 2.08
CA SER A 191 -15.47 3.13 2.35
C SER A 191 -16.26 4.18 3.15
N ARG A 192 -17.53 4.41 2.80
CA ARG A 192 -18.43 5.28 3.58
C ARG A 192 -18.67 4.76 4.99
N LEU A 193 -18.92 3.45 5.14
CA LEU A 193 -19.08 2.82 6.45
C LEU A 193 -17.83 3.00 7.33
N ARG A 194 -16.64 2.77 6.77
CA ARG A 194 -15.36 2.96 7.47
C ARG A 194 -15.19 4.41 7.93
N ALA A 195 -15.45 5.38 7.05
CA ALA A 195 -15.38 6.80 7.39
C ALA A 195 -16.36 7.18 8.51
N GLY A 196 -17.63 6.79 8.40
CA GLY A 196 -18.65 7.06 9.43
C GLY A 196 -18.30 6.41 10.77
N THR A 197 -17.74 5.20 10.76
CA THR A 197 -17.30 4.53 11.98
C THR A 197 -16.16 5.28 12.66
N GLN A 198 -15.20 5.81 11.89
CA GLN A 198 -14.11 6.62 12.47
C GLN A 198 -14.62 7.94 13.03
N GLU A 199 -15.58 8.59 12.36
CA GLU A 199 -16.25 9.79 12.87
C GLU A 199 -16.92 9.52 14.21
N TRP A 200 -17.70 8.44 14.27
CA TRP A 200 -18.38 8.05 15.49
C TRP A 200 -17.38 7.78 16.63
N GLN A 201 -16.30 7.03 16.37
CA GLN A 201 -15.25 6.78 17.36
C GLN A 201 -14.55 8.07 17.81
N ALA A 202 -14.25 8.99 16.88
CA ALA A 202 -13.62 10.26 17.19
C ALA A 202 -14.51 11.14 18.09
N ARG A 203 -15.81 11.20 17.81
CA ARG A 203 -16.79 11.89 18.67
C ARG A 203 -16.89 11.29 20.06
N VAL A 204 -16.95 9.95 20.19
CA VAL A 204 -16.96 9.26 21.49
C VAL A 204 -15.69 9.60 22.28
N ARG A 205 -14.51 9.55 21.64
CA ARG A 205 -13.24 9.91 22.28
C ARG A 205 -13.21 11.36 22.76
N ALA A 206 -13.71 12.27 21.94
CA ALA A 206 -13.75 13.69 22.26
C ALA A 206 -14.71 13.98 23.43
N ARG A 207 -15.90 13.35 23.46
CA ARG A 207 -16.81 13.40 24.61
C ARG A 207 -16.18 12.86 25.88
N HIS A 208 -15.54 11.69 25.81
CA HIS A 208 -14.83 11.11 26.95
C HIS A 208 -13.75 12.05 27.50
N ALA A 209 -12.98 12.69 26.62
CA ALA A 209 -11.97 13.66 27.03
C ALA A 209 -12.57 14.91 27.70
N ALA A 210 -13.73 15.37 27.23
CA ALA A 210 -14.47 16.48 27.84
C ALA A 210 -14.99 16.13 29.24
N ASP A 211 -15.61 14.96 29.40
CA ASP A 211 -16.12 14.48 30.69
C ASP A 211 -14.99 14.32 31.72
N LYS A 212 -13.84 13.78 31.29
CA LYS A 212 -12.64 13.66 32.15
C LYS A 212 -12.16 15.02 32.64
N LYS A 213 -12.12 16.03 31.76
CA LYS A 213 -11.73 17.41 32.14
C LYS A 213 -12.74 18.04 33.09
N ALA A 214 -14.05 17.86 32.84
CA ALA A 214 -15.10 18.38 33.70
C ALA A 214 -15.04 17.80 35.12
N ARG A 215 -14.78 16.49 35.24
CA ARG A 215 -14.60 15.83 36.54
C ARG A 215 -13.41 16.40 37.32
N VAL A 216 -12.25 16.54 36.67
CA VAL A 216 -11.06 17.13 37.31
C VAL A 216 -11.31 18.56 37.79
N ARG A 217 -12.09 19.36 37.04
CA ARG A 217 -12.46 20.72 37.45
C ARG A 217 -13.44 20.77 38.62
N ALA A 218 -14.30 19.77 38.77
CA ALA A 218 -15.25 19.69 39.88
C ALA A 218 -14.61 19.23 41.20
N GLU A 219 -13.41 18.65 41.13
CA GLU A 219 -12.62 18.17 42.27
C GLU A 219 -11.61 19.21 42.80
N GLN A 220 -11.49 20.37 42.12
CA GLN A 220 -10.61 21.51 42.47
C GLN A 220 -11.40 22.65 43.10
#